data_AF-A0A1F6S2W4-F1
#
_entry.id   AF-A0A1F6S2W4-F1
#
_cell.length_a   1.000
_cell.length_b   1.000
_cell.length_c   1.000
_cell.angle_alpha   90.00
_cell.angle_beta   90.00
_cell.angle_gamma   90.00
#
_symmetry.space_group_name_H-M   'P 1'
#
loop_
_entity.id
_entity.type
_entity.pdbx_description
1 polymer ?
#
loop_
_entity_poly.entity_id
_entity_poly.type
_entity_poly.pdbx_seq_one_letter_code
_entity_poly.pdbx_strand_id
1 'polypeptide(L)'
;MIIKFVYTIFLALLIALFVGLGISAFYLGPKEPQYPAELSVDKPGCEETQEMKNTRIEFERATRDFSENFKSYSRNVSVISIIAAIIILVASLTLLSKIKMLADGILLGGVFTTIYSIIRGLMSEDTKFRFLIVTIGLLIALVLGYIKFIQPKKEEAGKK
;
A
#
# COMPACT_ATOMS: atom_id res chain seq x y z
N MET A 1 3.44 25.33 18.38
CA MET A 1 2.46 24.56 17.58
C MET A 1 3.12 23.82 16.42
N ILE A 2 4.02 24.47 15.65
CA ILE A 2 4.74 23.88 14.51
C ILE A 2 5.43 22.55 14.85
N ILE A 3 6.18 22.48 15.95
CA ILE A 3 6.91 21.25 16.35
C ILE A 3 6.00 20.03 16.51
N LYS A 4 4.78 20.23 17.05
CA LYS A 4 3.81 19.15 17.27
C LYS A 4 3.28 18.63 15.94
N PHE A 5 2.94 19.54 15.04
CA PHE A 5 2.49 19.21 13.69
C PHE A 5 3.57 18.44 12.91
N VAL A 6 4.80 18.94 12.91
CA VAL A 6 5.93 18.27 12.24
C VAL A 6 6.14 16.85 12.78
N TYR A 7 6.12 16.68 14.10
CA TYR A 7 6.23 15.36 14.71
C TYR A 7 5.08 14.43 14.33
N THR A 8 3.83 14.92 14.31
CA THR A 8 2.66 14.13 13.89
C THR A 8 2.80 13.62 12.45
N ILE A 9 3.24 14.48 11.53
CA ILE A 9 3.51 14.09 10.13
C ILE A 9 4.65 13.08 10.06
N PHE A 10 5.75 13.34 10.78
CA PHE A 10 6.90 12.44 10.83
C PHE A 10 6.52 11.04 11.33
N LEU A 11 5.76 10.96 12.43
CA LEU A 11 5.28 9.71 13.00
C LEU A 11 4.35 8.97 12.03
N ALA A 12 3.44 9.69 11.36
CA ALA A 12 2.55 9.11 10.37
C ALA A 12 3.32 8.47 9.21
N LEU A 13 4.32 9.17 8.68
CA LEU A 13 5.19 8.66 7.62
C LEU A 13 6.02 7.46 8.08
N LEU A 14 6.60 7.52 9.29
CA LEU A 14 7.33 6.40 9.86
C LEU A 14 6.48 5.14 9.97
N ILE A 15 5.22 5.26 10.39
CA ILE A 15 4.30 4.13 10.51
C ILE A 15 3.98 3.55 9.13
N ALA A 16 3.66 4.41 8.16
CA ALA A 16 3.39 3.95 6.79
C ALA A 16 4.60 3.24 6.18
N LEU A 17 5.80 3.79 6.37
CA LEU A 17 7.06 3.17 5.94
C LEU A 17 7.32 1.86 6.68
N PHE A 18 7.08 1.80 7.99
CA PHE A 18 7.25 0.59 8.78
C PHE A 18 6.36 -0.54 8.26
N VAL A 19 5.10 -0.25 7.92
CA VAL A 19 4.21 -1.26 7.32
C VAL A 19 4.68 -1.65 5.92
N GLY A 20 4.98 -0.67 5.06
CA GLY A 20 5.39 -0.94 3.68
C GLY A 20 6.69 -1.74 3.58
N LEU A 21 7.72 -1.31 4.31
CA LEU A 21 9.02 -1.98 4.39
C LEU A 21 8.93 -3.29 5.16
N GLY A 22 8.11 -3.36 6.21
CA GLY A 22 7.85 -4.59 6.95
C GLY A 22 7.26 -5.67 6.06
N ILE A 23 6.25 -5.34 5.25
CA ILE A 23 5.72 -6.28 4.26
C ILE A 23 6.81 -6.67 3.27
N SER A 24 7.58 -5.71 2.74
CA SER A 24 8.66 -6.02 1.79
C SER A 24 9.75 -6.91 2.37
N ALA A 25 9.99 -6.86 3.68
CA ALA A 25 11.01 -7.67 4.35
C ALA A 25 10.55 -9.12 4.59
N PHE A 26 9.26 -9.33 4.89
CA PHE A 26 8.73 -10.66 5.25
C PHE A 26 7.88 -11.32 4.16
N TYR A 27 7.38 -10.57 3.18
CA TYR A 27 6.59 -11.05 2.06
C TYR A 27 7.28 -10.64 0.76
N LEU A 28 8.18 -11.49 0.27
CA LEU A 28 9.01 -11.22 -0.90
C LEU A 28 8.15 -11.21 -2.17
N GLY A 29 8.33 -10.16 -2.98
CA GLY A 29 7.71 -10.05 -4.30
C GLY A 29 8.43 -10.89 -5.37
N PRO A 30 7.77 -11.12 -6.51
CA PRO A 30 8.43 -11.72 -7.67
C PRO A 30 9.58 -10.82 -8.14
N LYS A 31 10.63 -11.43 -8.70
CA LYS A 31 11.77 -10.68 -9.26
C LYS A 31 11.45 -10.26 -10.68
N GLU A 32 11.62 -8.98 -10.96
CA GLU A 32 11.45 -8.44 -12.31
C GLU A 32 12.54 -9.02 -13.24
N PRO A 33 12.17 -9.56 -14.42
CA PRO A 33 13.15 -10.05 -15.37
C PRO A 33 13.95 -8.90 -15.96
N GLN A 34 15.27 -9.04 -15.98
CA GLN A 34 16.15 -8.04 -16.58
C GLN A 34 16.16 -8.20 -18.10
N TYR A 35 16.14 -7.07 -18.83
CA TYR A 35 16.20 -7.09 -20.28
C TYR A 35 17.56 -7.67 -20.73
N PRO A 36 17.58 -8.73 -21.56
CA PRO A 36 18.82 -9.38 -21.99
C PRO A 36 19.71 -8.43 -22.80
N ALA A 37 21.01 -8.38 -22.46
CA ALA A 37 21.97 -7.54 -23.16
C ALA A 37 22.12 -7.94 -24.64
N GLU A 38 21.95 -9.22 -24.94
CA GLU A 38 21.98 -9.79 -26.29
C GLU A 38 20.89 -9.22 -27.19
N LEU A 39 19.75 -8.81 -26.60
CA LEU A 39 18.62 -8.20 -27.30
C LEU A 39 18.67 -6.67 -27.34
N SER A 40 19.67 -6.05 -26.70
CA SER A 40 19.78 -4.58 -26.59
C SER A 40 20.45 -3.92 -27.78
N VAL A 41 21.08 -4.71 -28.65
CA VAL A 41 21.87 -4.23 -29.78
C VAL A 41 21.07 -4.43 -31.07
N ASP A 42 20.33 -3.39 -31.48
CA ASP A 42 19.65 -3.36 -32.77
C ASP A 42 20.69 -3.05 -33.86
N LYS A 43 21.19 -4.09 -34.53
CA LYS A 43 22.11 -3.95 -35.67
C LYS A 43 21.30 -3.97 -36.96
N PRO A 44 21.00 -2.80 -37.57
CA PRO A 44 20.28 -2.77 -38.83
C PRO A 44 21.06 -3.54 -39.90
N GLY A 45 20.39 -4.53 -40.53
CA GLY A 45 20.97 -5.38 -41.56
C GLY A 45 21.57 -6.71 -41.09
N CYS A 46 21.57 -7.02 -39.78
CA CYS A 46 21.88 -8.36 -39.29
C CYS A 46 20.59 -9.20 -39.16
N GLU A 47 20.58 -10.41 -39.71
CA GLU A 47 19.48 -11.34 -39.45
C GLU A 47 19.50 -11.81 -37.99
N GLU A 48 18.32 -11.85 -37.38
CA GLU A 48 18.13 -12.31 -36.00
C GLU A 48 18.55 -13.79 -35.90
N THR A 49 19.56 -14.09 -35.09
CA THR A 49 20.05 -15.46 -34.90
C THR A 49 19.01 -16.30 -34.15
N GLN A 50 19.08 -17.62 -34.31
CA GLN A 50 18.21 -18.54 -33.57
C GLN A 50 18.36 -18.39 -32.05
N GLU A 51 19.57 -18.05 -31.59
CA GLU A 51 19.87 -17.78 -30.18
C GLU A 51 19.15 -16.51 -29.68
N MET A 52 19.18 -15.42 -30.45
CA MET A 52 18.43 -14.19 -30.12
C MET A 52 16.91 -14.44 -30.07
N LYS A 53 16.37 -15.24 -31.01
CA LYS A 53 14.96 -15.65 -31.00
C LYS A 53 14.59 -16.41 -29.73
N ASN A 54 15.43 -17.37 -29.33
CA ASN A 54 15.20 -18.15 -28.11
C ASN A 54 15.24 -17.26 -26.86
N THR A 55 16.24 -16.37 -26.75
CA THR A 55 16.36 -15.42 -25.64
C THR A 55 15.15 -14.48 -25.55
N ARG A 56 14.63 -14.01 -26.69
CA ARG A 56 13.41 -13.20 -26.74
C ARG A 56 12.20 -13.97 -26.22
N ILE A 57 12.00 -15.21 -26.66
CA ILE A 57 10.88 -16.06 -26.22
C ILE A 57 10.96 -16.33 -24.71
N GLU A 58 12.15 -16.60 -24.18
CA GLU A 58 12.37 -16.80 -22.75
C GLU A 58 12.09 -15.53 -21.94
N PHE A 59 12.56 -14.36 -22.40
CA PHE A 59 12.29 -13.08 -21.76
C PHE A 59 10.79 -12.73 -21.77
N GLU A 60 10.10 -12.94 -22.89
CA GLU A 60 8.65 -12.75 -22.98
C GLU A 60 7.88 -13.70 -22.06
N ARG A 61 8.34 -14.95 -21.91
CA ARG A 61 7.75 -15.90 -20.95
C ARG A 61 7.98 -15.42 -19.52
N ALA A 62 9.21 -15.08 -19.14
CA ALA A 62 9.54 -14.59 -17.82
C ALA A 62 8.77 -13.30 -17.46
N THR A 63 8.56 -12.42 -18.44
CA THR A 63 7.79 -11.18 -18.27
C THR A 63 6.30 -11.46 -18.03
N ARG A 64 5.72 -12.40 -18.78
CA ARG A 64 4.34 -12.86 -18.56
C ARG A 64 4.18 -13.47 -17.16
N ASP A 65 5.07 -14.39 -16.80
CA ASP A 65 5.05 -15.04 -15.49
C ASP A 65 5.22 -14.03 -14.35
N PHE A 66 6.12 -13.05 -14.51
CA PHE A 66 6.28 -11.95 -13.56
C PHE A 66 4.99 -11.14 -13.42
N SER A 67 4.37 -10.73 -14.54
CA SER A 67 3.13 -9.94 -14.53
C SER A 67 2.00 -10.66 -13.80
N GLU A 68 1.79 -11.95 -14.07
CA GLU A 68 0.76 -12.74 -13.40
C GLU A 68 1.01 -12.89 -11.89
N ASN A 69 2.24 -13.23 -11.52
CA ASN A 69 2.61 -13.37 -10.11
C ASN A 69 2.55 -12.03 -9.36
N PHE A 70 2.90 -10.93 -10.03
CA PHE A 70 2.89 -9.59 -9.46
C PHE A 70 1.46 -9.12 -9.13
N LYS A 71 0.46 -9.50 -9.93
CA LYS A 71 -0.96 -9.21 -9.66
C LYS A 71 -1.42 -9.86 -8.35
N SER A 72 -1.15 -11.16 -8.20
CA SER A 72 -1.50 -11.91 -6.98
C SER A 72 -0.74 -11.39 -5.76
N TYR A 73 0.56 -11.12 -5.92
CA TYR A 73 1.38 -10.50 -4.88
C TYR A 73 0.82 -9.15 -4.42
N SER A 74 0.49 -8.25 -5.36
CA SER A 74 -0.04 -6.92 -5.05
C SER A 74 -1.38 -6.98 -4.33
N ARG A 75 -2.24 -7.94 -4.69
CA ARG A 75 -3.49 -8.23 -3.97
C ARG A 75 -3.20 -8.63 -2.52
N ASN A 76 -2.29 -9.56 -2.30
CA ASN A 76 -1.97 -10.06 -0.95
C ASN A 76 -1.33 -8.95 -0.10
N VAL A 77 -0.43 -8.15 -0.68
CA VAL A 77 0.14 -6.96 0.00
C VAL A 77 -0.95 -5.97 0.40
N SER A 78 -1.94 -5.74 -0.47
CA SER A 78 -3.10 -4.89 -0.16
C SER A 78 -3.90 -5.44 1.03
N VAL A 79 -4.15 -6.75 1.08
CA VAL A 79 -4.84 -7.41 2.20
C VAL A 79 -4.04 -7.29 3.50
N ILE A 80 -2.74 -7.57 3.48
CA ILE A 80 -1.90 -7.47 4.69
C ILE A 80 -1.86 -6.03 5.20
N SER A 81 -1.68 -5.06 4.29
CA SER A 81 -1.62 -3.64 4.65
C SER A 81 -2.96 -3.08 5.14
N ILE A 82 -4.12 -3.52 4.62
CA ILE A 82 -5.42 -3.06 5.14
C ILE A 82 -5.67 -3.60 6.55
N ILE A 83 -5.29 -4.84 6.82
CA ILE A 83 -5.39 -5.43 8.17
C ILE A 83 -4.51 -4.63 9.14
N ALA A 84 -3.26 -4.37 8.76
CA ALA A 84 -2.35 -3.54 9.56
C ALA A 84 -2.92 -2.14 9.80
N ALA A 85 -3.48 -1.49 8.77
CA ALA A 85 -4.11 -0.18 8.89
C ALA A 85 -5.27 -0.20 9.90
N ILE A 86 -6.16 -1.19 9.83
CA ILE A 86 -7.28 -1.33 10.77
C ILE A 86 -6.76 -1.48 12.21
N ILE A 87 -5.76 -2.34 12.43
CA ILE A 87 -5.15 -2.52 13.76
C ILE A 87 -4.57 -1.20 14.29
N ILE A 88 -3.82 -0.47 13.44
CA ILE A 88 -3.22 0.83 13.78
C ILE A 88 -4.30 1.86 14.12
N LEU A 89 -5.37 1.94 13.33
CA LEU A 89 -6.49 2.86 13.55
C LEU A 89 -7.22 2.53 14.86
N VAL A 90 -7.50 1.25 15.12
CA VAL A 90 -8.12 0.81 16.37
C VAL A 90 -7.22 1.15 17.57
N ALA A 91 -5.91 0.87 17.49
CA ALA A 91 -4.95 1.18 18.53
C ALA A 91 -4.83 2.70 18.80
N SER A 92 -4.85 3.51 17.74
CA SER A 92 -4.87 4.98 17.83
C SER A 92 -6.08 5.48 18.60
N LEU A 93 -7.27 4.96 18.27
CA LEU A 93 -8.54 5.41 18.86
C LEU A 93 -8.76 4.90 20.29
N THR A 94 -8.24 3.72 20.64
CA THR A 94 -8.49 3.07 21.94
C THR A 94 -7.34 3.26 22.93
N LEU A 95 -6.17 2.66 22.65
CA LEU A 95 -5.03 2.58 23.58
C LEU A 95 -4.36 3.94 23.82
N LEU A 96 -4.25 4.77 22.79
CA LEU A 96 -3.43 5.99 22.83
C LEU A 96 -4.25 7.28 22.96
N SER A 97 -5.57 7.18 23.11
CA SER A 97 -6.50 8.32 23.22
C SER A 97 -6.12 9.35 24.30
N LYS A 98 -5.41 8.92 25.36
CA LYS A 98 -4.92 9.81 26.43
C LYS A 98 -3.76 10.71 26.00
N ILE A 99 -2.99 10.33 24.98
CA ILE A 99 -1.82 11.09 24.49
C ILE A 99 -2.15 11.64 23.09
N LYS A 100 -2.93 12.74 23.07
CA LYS A 100 -3.50 13.33 21.83
C LYS A 100 -2.51 13.42 20.66
N MET A 101 -1.29 13.87 20.92
CA MET A 101 -0.26 14.08 19.89
C MET A 101 0.25 12.78 19.26
N LEU A 102 0.41 11.71 20.05
CA LEU A 102 0.78 10.38 19.54
C LEU A 102 -0.40 9.75 18.81
N ALA A 103 -1.60 9.81 19.39
CA ALA A 103 -2.80 9.29 18.79
C ALA A 103 -3.06 9.88 17.40
N ASP A 104 -2.90 11.19 17.23
CA ASP A 104 -3.07 11.88 15.95
C ASP A 104 -2.06 11.42 14.88
N GLY A 105 -0.79 11.21 15.26
CA GLY A 105 0.24 10.73 14.34
C GLY A 105 0.01 9.27 13.93
N ILE A 106 -0.36 8.42 14.89
CA ILE A 106 -0.67 7.01 14.64
C ILE A 106 -1.93 6.88 13.77
N LEU A 107 -2.95 7.72 14.02
CA LEU A 107 -4.16 7.78 13.22
C LEU A 107 -3.83 8.10 11.76
N LEU A 108 -3.05 9.16 11.54
CA LEU A 108 -2.64 9.59 10.21
C LEU A 108 -1.75 8.53 9.53
N GLY A 109 -0.90 7.83 10.28
CA GLY A 109 -0.15 6.68 9.78
C GLY A 109 -1.05 5.53 9.31
N GLY A 110 -2.12 5.23 10.05
CA GLY A 110 -3.15 4.26 9.63
C GLY A 110 -3.88 4.69 8.35
N VAL A 111 -4.16 5.99 8.19
CA VAL A 111 -4.74 6.54 6.95
C VAL A 111 -3.77 6.39 5.78
N PHE A 112 -2.50 6.75 5.93
CA PHE A 112 -1.49 6.57 4.89
C PHE A 112 -1.28 5.10 4.53
N THR A 113 -1.34 4.21 5.51
CA THR A 113 -1.28 2.75 5.29
C THR A 113 -2.51 2.26 4.52
N THR A 114 -3.70 2.82 4.79
CA THR A 114 -4.93 2.55 4.02
C THR A 114 -4.77 2.99 2.57
N ILE A 115 -4.22 4.18 2.33
CA ILE A 115 -3.94 4.67 0.97
C ILE A 115 -2.94 3.75 0.26
N TYR A 116 -1.86 3.35 0.93
CA TYR A 116 -0.89 2.38 0.39
C TYR A 116 -1.56 1.06 0.02
N SER A 117 -2.44 0.55 0.87
CA SER A 117 -3.22 -0.66 0.62
C SER A 117 -4.10 -0.53 -0.62
N ILE A 118 -4.79 0.61 -0.80
CA ILE A 118 -5.62 0.88 -1.99
C ILE A 118 -4.74 0.92 -3.24
N ILE A 119 -3.62 1.65 -3.22
CA ILE A 119 -2.70 1.73 -4.38
C ILE A 119 -2.25 0.32 -4.80
N ARG A 120 -1.83 -0.51 -3.84
CA ARG A 120 -1.45 -1.92 -4.09
C ARG A 120 -2.62 -2.74 -4.61
N GLY A 121 -3.81 -2.55 -4.06
CA GLY A 121 -5.00 -3.28 -4.50
C GLY A 121 -5.43 -2.93 -5.91
N LEU A 122 -5.23 -1.67 -6.32
CA LEU A 122 -5.43 -1.23 -7.70
C LEU A 122 -4.46 -1.90 -8.68
N MET A 123 -3.24 -2.25 -8.26
CA MET A 123 -2.27 -2.98 -9.10
C MET A 123 -2.64 -4.47 -9.33
N SER A 124 -3.60 -5.03 -8.59
CA SER A 124 -3.97 -6.46 -8.73
C SER A 124 -4.71 -6.83 -10.02
N GLU A 125 -5.17 -5.84 -10.79
CA GLU A 125 -5.98 -6.01 -12.02
C GLU A 125 -7.31 -6.78 -11.88
N ASP A 126 -7.66 -7.26 -10.69
CA ASP A 126 -8.96 -7.89 -10.40
C ASP A 126 -10.01 -6.81 -10.10
N THR A 127 -10.97 -6.65 -11.01
CA THR A 127 -12.03 -5.64 -10.90
C THR A 127 -12.87 -5.77 -9.62
N LYS A 128 -13.18 -6.99 -9.18
CA LYS A 128 -13.99 -7.22 -7.98
C LYS A 128 -13.20 -6.83 -6.73
N PHE A 129 -11.93 -7.22 -6.68
CA PHE A 129 -11.03 -6.85 -5.59
C PHE A 129 -10.80 -5.34 -5.52
N ARG A 130 -10.58 -4.69 -6.67
CA ARG A 130 -10.42 -3.22 -6.78
C ARG A 130 -11.63 -2.47 -6.22
N PHE A 131 -12.84 -2.90 -6.58
CA PHE A 131 -14.05 -2.32 -6.02
C PHE A 131 -14.11 -2.52 -4.51
N LEU A 132 -13.90 -3.76 -4.04
CA LEU A 132 -13.94 -4.10 -2.62
C LEU A 132 -12.96 -3.27 -1.79
N ILE A 133 -11.70 -3.14 -2.21
CA ILE A 133 -10.69 -2.41 -1.43
C ILE A 133 -11.00 -0.91 -1.34
N VAL A 134 -11.52 -0.32 -2.42
CA VAL A 134 -11.96 1.08 -2.42
C VAL A 134 -13.17 1.26 -1.52
N THR A 135 -14.13 0.33 -1.52
CA THR A 135 -15.27 0.35 -0.60
C THR A 135 -14.82 0.30 0.86
N ILE A 136 -13.86 -0.57 1.21
CA ILE A 136 -13.31 -0.65 2.56
C ILE A 136 -12.62 0.68 2.94
N GLY A 137 -11.83 1.26 2.04
CA GLY A 137 -11.21 2.57 2.24
C GLY A 137 -12.24 3.67 2.50
N LEU A 138 -13.34 3.68 1.75
CA LEU A 138 -14.45 4.61 1.95
C LEU A 138 -15.11 4.43 3.32
N LEU A 139 -15.39 3.18 3.73
CA LEU A 139 -15.95 2.89 5.05
C LEU A 139 -15.03 3.39 6.17
N ILE A 140 -13.72 3.15 6.06
CA ILE A 140 -12.73 3.67 7.01
C ILE A 140 -12.80 5.21 7.06
N ALA A 141 -12.82 5.89 5.91
CA ALA A 141 -12.90 7.35 5.87
C ALA A 141 -14.19 7.88 6.54
N LEU A 142 -15.33 7.25 6.28
CA LEU A 142 -16.62 7.63 6.89
C LEU A 142 -16.62 7.40 8.41
N VAL A 143 -16.16 6.24 8.88
CA VAL A 143 -16.07 5.91 10.31
C VAL A 143 -15.14 6.88 11.03
N LEU A 144 -13.96 7.15 10.46
CA LEU A 144 -13.02 8.12 11.03
C LEU A 144 -13.60 9.53 11.06
N GLY A 145 -14.28 9.95 10.00
CA GLY A 145 -14.96 11.23 9.95
C GLY A 145 -16.03 11.36 11.03
N TYR A 146 -16.84 10.32 11.23
CA TYR A 146 -17.86 10.29 12.27
C TYR A 146 -17.27 10.35 13.68
N ILE A 147 -16.29 9.50 13.98
CA ILE A 147 -15.65 9.44 15.31
C ILE A 147 -14.92 10.74 15.63
N LYS A 148 -14.22 11.34 14.67
CA LYS A 148 -13.36 12.51 14.96
C LYS A 148 -14.10 13.85 14.90
N PHE A 149 -15.13 13.98 14.07
CA PHE A 149 -15.83 15.27 13.89
C PHE A 149 -17.21 15.33 14.55
N ILE A 150 -17.92 14.20 14.70
CA ILE A 150 -19.31 14.18 15.17
C ILE A 150 -19.42 13.72 16.62
N GLN A 151 -18.74 12.63 17.00
CA GLN A 151 -18.82 12.07 18.35
C GLN A 151 -18.37 13.04 19.46
N PRO A 152 -17.28 13.83 19.32
CA PRO A 152 -16.82 14.73 20.38
C PRO A 152 -17.85 15.82 20.71
N LYS A 153 -18.62 16.29 19.72
CA LYS A 153 -19.66 17.30 19.92
C LYS A 153 -20.85 16.78 20.75
N LYS A 154 -21.14 15.48 20.73
CA LYS A 154 -22.24 14.88 21.54
C LYS A 154 -21.87 14.75 23.01
N GLU A 155 -20.63 14.39 23.33
CA GLU A 155 -20.17 14.30 24.74
C GLU A 155 -20.14 15.66 25.44
N GLU A 156 -19.87 16.74 24.69
CA GLU A 156 -19.91 18.11 25.22
C GLU A 156 -21.35 18.65 25.35
N ALA A 157 -22.27 18.21 24.49
CA ALA A 157 -23.68 18.60 24.54
C ALA A 157 -24.49 17.87 25.63
N GLY A 158 -24.12 16.63 26.00
CA GLY A 158 -24.76 15.87 27.08
C GLY A 158 -24.24 16.15 28.50
N LYS A 159 -23.25 17.04 28.63
CA LYS A 159 -22.68 17.50 29.92
C LYS A 159 -23.14 18.91 30.32
N LYS A 160 -24.05 19.51 29.56
CA LYS A 160 -24.77 20.75 29.92
C LYS A 160 -26.14 20.39 30.47
#